data_AF-A0A336MHK9-F1
#
_entry.id   AF-A0A336MHK9-F1
#
_cell.length_a   1.000
_cell.length_b   1.000
_cell.length_c   1.000
_cell.angle_alpha   90.00
_cell.angle_beta   90.00
_cell.angle_gamma   90.00
#
_symmetry.space_group_name_H-M   'P 1'
#
loop_
_entity.id
_entity.type
_entity.pdbx_description
1 polymer ?
#
loop_
_entity_poly.entity_id
_entity_poly.type
_entity_poly.pdbx_seq_one_letter_code
_entity_poly.pdbx_strand_id
1 'polypeptide(L)'
;MLTIGFTLAYGAMFSKVWRVHRFTTKTKTESKKKVEPWKLYTMVSGLLAVDLIILMTWQIEDPLQRKLEIFPLEDPGKVSEDIKIRPELEHCESRNHSVWLGVMYGFKGLILVFGLFLAYETRSIKVKQINDSRYVGMSIYNVVVLAIITAPVTMVIGNFLVNNTIFKYNVKNIVIRSFPAGCIICICVISRYFLLFSEYASHFRTKSKAVIEIINNPSDKLDTKSSTDIGISKEDEERYKKLINENEELQKLISQKEDKIRILRQRLTDMDSFNKST
;
A
#
# COMPACT_ATOMS: atom_id res chain seq x y z
N MET A 1 12.99 -9.68 -11.65
CA MET A 1 11.93 -8.64 -11.68
C MET A 1 10.78 -8.95 -10.72
N LEU A 2 10.17 -10.13 -10.76
CA LEU A 2 9.08 -10.51 -9.83
C LEU A 2 9.47 -10.40 -8.34
N THR A 3 10.67 -10.86 -7.97
CA THR A 3 11.21 -10.81 -6.59
C THR A 3 11.38 -9.38 -6.07
N ILE A 4 12.00 -8.53 -6.87
CA ILE A 4 12.19 -7.09 -6.59
C ILE A 4 10.84 -6.39 -6.45
N GLY A 5 9.91 -6.66 -7.37
CA GLY A 5 8.56 -6.09 -7.32
C GLY A 5 7.79 -6.48 -6.05
N PHE A 6 7.90 -7.74 -5.63
CA PHE A 6 7.34 -8.21 -4.36
C PHE A 6 7.96 -7.46 -3.17
N THR A 7 9.29 -7.35 -3.09
CA THR A 7 9.96 -6.69 -1.96
C THR A 7 9.65 -5.21 -1.87
N LEU A 8 9.55 -4.51 -3.00
CA LEU A 8 9.14 -3.10 -3.02
C LEU A 8 7.67 -2.94 -2.58
N ALA A 9 6.76 -3.77 -3.08
CA ALA A 9 5.35 -3.71 -2.73
C ALA A 9 5.12 -4.05 -1.24
N TYR A 10 5.72 -5.15 -0.77
CA TYR A 10 5.63 -5.58 0.63
C TYR A 10 6.36 -4.62 1.58
N GLY A 11 7.55 -4.14 1.20
CA GLY A 11 8.32 -3.17 1.96
C GLY A 11 7.59 -1.83 2.17
N ALA A 12 6.78 -1.41 1.20
CA ALA A 12 5.91 -0.24 1.34
C ALA A 12 4.82 -0.46 2.40
N MET A 13 4.18 -1.64 2.42
CA MET A 13 3.19 -2.00 3.46
C MET A 13 3.83 -2.07 4.84
N PHE A 14 4.97 -2.75 4.91
CA PHE A 14 5.75 -2.86 6.13
C PHE A 14 6.09 -1.49 6.70
N SER A 15 6.51 -0.55 5.85
CA SER A 15 6.86 0.81 6.28
C SER A 15 5.68 1.55 6.92
N LYS A 16 4.46 1.35 6.41
CA LYS A 16 3.23 1.91 7.01
C LYS A 16 2.98 1.30 8.39
N VAL A 17 3.06 -0.03 8.53
CA VAL A 17 2.85 -0.71 9.83
C VAL A 17 3.92 -0.35 10.86
N TRP A 18 5.18 -0.32 10.45
CA TRP A 18 6.28 0.07 11.33
C TRP A 18 6.15 1.51 11.83
N ARG A 19 5.73 2.44 10.96
CA ARG A 19 5.46 3.83 11.36
C ARG A 19 4.38 3.89 12.45
N VAL A 20 3.29 3.14 12.29
CA VAL A 20 2.22 3.04 13.30
C VAL A 20 2.74 2.42 14.60
N HIS A 21 3.43 1.29 14.52
CA HIS A 21 4.03 0.62 15.69
C HIS A 21 4.94 1.57 16.48
N ARG A 22 5.80 2.32 15.78
CA ARG A 22 6.75 3.23 16.45
C ARG A 22 6.06 4.45 17.04
N PHE A 23 5.08 5.04 16.35
CA PHE A 23 4.29 6.14 16.89
C PHE A 23 3.63 5.73 18.22
N THR A 24 3.03 4.54 18.23
CA THR A 24 2.29 4.02 19.38
C THR A 24 3.19 3.53 20.53
N THR A 25 4.38 3.01 20.23
CA THR A 25 5.34 2.61 21.27
C THR A 25 6.01 3.84 21.91
N LYS A 26 6.26 4.89 21.13
CA LYS A 26 6.87 6.13 21.66
C LYS A 26 5.93 6.91 22.56
N THR A 27 4.62 6.93 22.30
CA THR A 27 3.65 7.59 23.19
C THR A 27 3.58 6.97 24.59
N LYS A 28 3.99 5.71 24.77
CA LYS A 28 4.07 5.06 26.08
C LYS A 28 5.35 5.34 26.88
N THR A 29 6.44 5.80 26.24
CA THR A 29 7.77 5.60 26.86
C THR A 29 8.64 6.84 26.99
N GLU A 30 8.51 7.94 26.24
CA GLU A 30 9.22 9.22 26.52
C GLU A 30 8.95 10.28 25.42
N SER A 31 9.20 11.54 25.78
CA SER A 31 8.92 12.81 25.10
C SER A 31 9.29 12.98 23.60
N LYS A 32 8.54 13.89 22.96
CA LYS A 32 8.50 14.41 21.56
C LYS A 32 9.82 14.45 20.73
N LYS A 33 10.51 13.33 20.50
CA LYS A 33 11.57 13.25 19.47
C LYS A 33 10.98 12.91 18.09
N LYS A 34 11.06 13.89 17.17
CA LYS A 34 10.70 13.81 15.74
C LYS A 34 11.20 12.47 15.16
N VAL A 35 10.31 11.70 14.55
CA VAL A 35 10.64 10.42 13.94
C VAL A 35 11.33 10.71 12.61
N GLU A 36 12.61 10.37 12.49
CA GLU A 36 13.32 10.54 11.22
C GLU A 36 12.84 9.50 10.20
N PRO A 37 12.36 9.94 9.01
CA PRO A 37 11.88 9.05 7.96
C PRO A 37 12.98 8.16 7.36
N TRP A 38 14.26 8.54 7.49
CA TRP A 38 15.41 7.82 6.93
C TRP A 38 15.56 6.37 7.42
N LYS A 39 15.20 6.09 8.68
CA LYS A 39 15.33 4.73 9.26
C LYS A 39 14.39 3.69 8.63
N LEU A 40 13.29 4.13 8.03
CA LEU A 40 12.35 3.27 7.30
C LEU A 40 12.90 2.92 5.91
N TYR A 41 13.38 3.92 5.18
CA TYR A 41 13.95 3.74 3.85
C TYR A 41 15.20 2.86 3.86
N THR A 42 16.05 3.01 4.87
CA THR A 42 17.24 2.17 5.05
C THR A 42 16.91 0.70 5.29
N MET A 43 15.88 0.40 6.08
CA MET A 43 15.46 -0.97 6.33
C MET A 43 14.87 -1.65 5.08
N VAL A 44 14.01 -0.95 4.33
CA VAL A 44 13.47 -1.47 3.04
C VAL A 44 14.60 -1.65 2.02
N SER A 45 15.54 -0.70 1.96
CA SER A 45 16.72 -0.80 1.10
C SER A 45 17.60 -2.00 1.47
N GLY A 46 17.76 -2.31 2.76
CA GLY A 46 18.47 -3.51 3.21
C GLY A 46 17.80 -4.81 2.75
N LEU A 47 16.47 -4.92 2.87
CA LEU A 47 15.73 -6.08 2.36
C LEU A 47 15.88 -6.24 0.84
N LEU A 48 15.88 -5.13 0.10
CA LEU A 48 16.10 -5.12 -1.34
C LEU A 48 17.54 -5.53 -1.69
N ALA A 49 18.53 -5.10 -0.92
CA ALA A 49 19.92 -5.48 -1.14
C ALA A 49 20.13 -6.99 -0.97
N VAL A 50 19.50 -7.62 0.02
CA VAL A 50 19.54 -9.08 0.20
C VAL A 50 18.94 -9.79 -1.01
N ASP A 51 17.81 -9.32 -1.52
CA ASP A 51 17.19 -9.84 -2.76
C ASP A 51 18.13 -9.77 -3.95
N LEU A 52 18.82 -8.64 -4.14
CA LEU A 52 19.78 -8.46 -5.22
C LEU A 52 20.97 -9.41 -5.05
N ILE A 53 21.49 -9.58 -3.84
CA ILE A 53 22.59 -10.52 -3.57
C ILE A 53 22.17 -11.94 -3.94
N ILE A 54 21.01 -12.42 -3.48
CA ILE A 54 20.56 -13.79 -3.78
C ILE A 54 20.38 -13.97 -5.31
N LEU A 55 19.78 -13.00 -6.00
CA LEU A 55 19.61 -13.05 -7.45
C LEU A 55 20.94 -13.03 -8.21
N MET A 56 21.88 -12.20 -7.78
CA MET A 56 23.21 -12.11 -8.40
C MET A 56 23.97 -13.42 -8.21
N THR A 57 23.97 -13.98 -7.00
CA THR A 57 24.61 -15.29 -6.74
C THR A 57 23.97 -16.39 -7.58
N TRP A 58 22.63 -16.41 -7.69
CA TRP A 58 21.94 -17.38 -8.54
C TRP A 58 22.36 -17.23 -10.01
N GLN A 59 22.39 -16.01 -10.53
CA GLN A 59 22.72 -15.77 -11.94
C GLN A 59 24.19 -16.08 -12.29
N ILE A 60 25.11 -15.92 -11.33
CA ILE A 60 26.54 -16.19 -11.53
C ILE A 60 26.83 -17.70 -11.47
N GLU A 61 26.29 -18.39 -10.46
CA GLU A 61 26.60 -19.80 -10.20
C GLU A 61 25.75 -20.78 -11.04
N ASP A 62 24.46 -20.47 -11.24
CA ASP A 62 23.50 -21.35 -11.89
C ASP A 62 22.52 -20.55 -12.77
N PRO A 63 23.01 -19.98 -13.89
CA PRO A 63 22.19 -19.16 -14.77
C PRO A 63 21.02 -19.97 -15.32
N LEU A 64 19.84 -19.35 -15.40
CA LEU A 64 18.67 -19.95 -16.02
C LEU A 64 18.95 -20.21 -17.51
N GLN A 65 18.95 -21.47 -17.92
CA GLN A 65 19.14 -21.87 -19.30
C GLN A 65 17.83 -22.39 -19.89
N ARG A 66 17.66 -22.16 -21.19
CA ARG A 66 16.56 -22.77 -21.95
C ARG A 66 16.82 -24.27 -22.06
N LYS A 67 15.85 -25.08 -21.62
CA LYS A 67 15.79 -26.51 -21.85
C LYS A 67 14.57 -26.86 -22.68
N LEU A 68 14.74 -27.87 -23.53
CA LEU A 68 13.69 -28.46 -24.35
C LEU A 68 13.31 -29.80 -23.74
N GLU A 69 12.07 -29.90 -23.27
CA GLU A 69 11.49 -31.17 -22.83
C GLU A 69 10.74 -31.76 -24.01
N ILE A 70 11.23 -32.90 -24.49
CA ILE A 70 10.64 -33.64 -25.62
C ILE A 70 9.71 -34.70 -25.06
N PHE A 71 8.51 -34.77 -25.62
CA PHE A 71 7.51 -35.72 -25.18
C PHE A 71 7.22 -36.78 -26.25
N PRO A 72 6.52 -37.88 -25.89
CA PRO A 72 6.14 -38.91 -26.84
C PRO A 72 5.34 -38.38 -28.03
N LEU A 73 5.47 -39.08 -29.16
CA LEU A 73 4.73 -38.78 -30.37
C LEU A 73 3.24 -38.98 -30.15
N GLU A 74 2.45 -38.04 -30.66
CA GLU A 74 0.99 -38.08 -30.69
C GLU A 74 0.53 -38.33 -32.13
N ASP A 75 -0.50 -39.17 -32.29
CA ASP A 75 -1.14 -39.38 -33.59
C ASP A 75 -1.99 -38.14 -33.95
N PRO A 76 -2.07 -37.78 -35.25
CA PRO A 76 -2.82 -36.60 -35.66
C PRO A 76 -4.32 -36.83 -35.42
N GLY A 77 -5.02 -35.77 -35.02
CA GLY A 77 -6.48 -35.82 -34.76
C GLY A 77 -7.34 -36.14 -36.00
N LYS A 78 -6.73 -36.30 -37.18
CA LYS A 78 -7.37 -36.76 -38.42
C LYS A 78 -6.70 -38.07 -38.86
N VAL A 79 -7.54 -39.09 -39.03
CA VAL A 79 -7.15 -40.49 -39.35
C VAL A 79 -6.46 -40.63 -40.72
N SER A 80 -6.49 -39.60 -41.57
CA SER A 80 -6.02 -39.67 -42.96
C SER A 80 -4.60 -39.15 -43.22
N GLU A 81 -3.86 -38.74 -42.19
CA GLU A 81 -2.50 -38.22 -42.34
C GLU A 81 -1.49 -39.17 -41.68
N ASP A 82 -0.58 -39.77 -42.46
CA ASP A 82 0.53 -40.61 -41.98
C ASP A 82 1.67 -39.77 -41.34
N ILE A 83 1.30 -38.76 -40.54
CA ILE A 83 2.23 -37.80 -39.93
C ILE A 83 2.07 -37.85 -38.42
N LYS A 84 3.15 -38.18 -37.69
CA LYS A 84 3.15 -38.14 -36.22
C LYS A 84 3.68 -36.80 -35.71
N ILE A 85 2.99 -36.20 -34.74
CA ILE A 85 3.37 -34.92 -34.15
C ILE A 85 4.23 -35.18 -32.91
N ARG A 86 5.39 -34.54 -32.82
CA ARG A 86 6.24 -34.55 -31.63
C ARG A 86 6.17 -33.20 -30.93
N PRO A 87 5.53 -33.08 -29.76
CA PRO A 87 5.45 -31.81 -29.08
C PRO A 87 6.72 -31.55 -28.27
N GLU A 88 7.13 -30.29 -28.22
CA GLU A 88 8.30 -29.82 -27.48
C GLU A 88 7.89 -28.69 -26.53
N LEU A 89 8.36 -28.75 -25.28
CA LEU A 89 8.16 -27.69 -24.28
C LEU A 89 9.48 -26.97 -24.03
N GLU A 90 9.49 -25.68 -24.31
CA GLU A 90 10.60 -24.81 -23.93
C GLU A 90 10.36 -24.26 -22.52
N HIS A 91 11.24 -24.57 -21.59
CA HIS A 91 11.22 -24.00 -20.24
C HIS A 91 12.59 -23.49 -19.81
N CYS A 92 12.61 -22.51 -18.92
CA CYS A 92 13.86 -22.07 -18.29
C CYS A 92 14.04 -22.82 -16.99
N GLU A 93 15.14 -23.56 -16.87
CA GLU A 93 15.46 -24.33 -15.68
C GLU A 93 16.94 -24.13 -15.34
N SER A 94 17.27 -24.12 -14.06
CA SER A 94 18.66 -24.12 -13.58
C SER A 94 18.99 -25.52 -13.06
N ARG A 95 20.27 -25.85 -12.92
CA ARG A 95 20.70 -27.19 -12.48
C ARG A 95 20.16 -27.54 -11.08
N ASN A 96 20.15 -26.56 -10.19
CA ASN A 96 19.67 -26.69 -8.81
C ASN A 96 18.43 -25.82 -8.57
N HIS A 97 17.51 -25.78 -9.53
CA HIS A 97 16.35 -24.88 -9.52
C HIS A 97 15.52 -24.96 -8.23
N SER A 98 15.24 -26.16 -7.74
CA SER A 98 14.47 -26.37 -6.50
C SER A 98 15.15 -25.81 -5.26
N VAL A 99 16.49 -25.87 -5.19
CA VAL A 99 17.28 -25.33 -4.06
C VAL A 99 17.20 -23.80 -4.06
N TRP A 100 17.44 -23.18 -5.22
CA TRP A 100 17.36 -21.73 -5.37
C TRP A 100 15.97 -21.17 -5.10
N LEU A 101 14.93 -21.84 -5.61
CA LEU A 101 13.54 -21.51 -5.27
C LEU A 101 13.26 -21.68 -3.78
N GLY A 102 13.77 -22.75 -3.15
CA GLY A 102 13.64 -22.99 -1.71
C GLY A 102 14.26 -21.88 -0.87
N VAL A 103 15.48 -21.45 -1.21
CA VAL A 103 16.17 -20.33 -0.53
C VAL A 103 15.38 -19.03 -0.70
N MET A 104 14.91 -18.73 -1.92
CA MET A 104 14.09 -17.55 -2.21
C MET A 104 12.78 -17.56 -1.43
N TYR A 105 12.00 -18.64 -1.50
CA TYR A 105 10.74 -18.76 -0.80
C TYR A 105 10.91 -18.79 0.72
N GLY A 106 11.99 -19.40 1.23
CA GLY A 106 12.35 -19.36 2.64
C GLY A 106 12.59 -17.92 3.13
N PHE A 107 13.41 -17.15 2.41
CA PHE A 107 13.65 -15.75 2.71
C PHE A 107 12.37 -14.90 2.67
N LYS A 108 11.54 -15.09 1.62
CA LYS A 108 10.23 -14.41 1.54
C LYS A 108 9.30 -14.81 2.68
N GLY A 109 9.30 -16.08 3.07
CA GLY A 109 8.53 -16.62 4.20
C GLY A 109 8.92 -15.95 5.51
N LEU A 110 10.22 -15.81 5.77
CA LEU A 110 10.71 -15.09 6.96
C LEU A 110 10.25 -13.63 6.98
N ILE A 111 10.32 -12.93 5.84
CA ILE A 111 9.81 -11.56 5.71
C ILE A 111 8.31 -11.50 6.01
N LEU A 112 7.53 -12.45 5.48
CA LEU A 112 6.09 -12.53 5.70
C LEU A 112 5.74 -12.77 7.18
N VAL A 113 6.44 -13.68 7.84
CA VAL A 113 6.27 -13.96 9.28
C VAL A 113 6.64 -12.73 10.12
N PHE A 114 7.72 -12.04 9.77
CA PHE A 114 8.13 -10.84 10.48
C PHE A 114 7.09 -9.71 10.35
N GLY A 115 6.52 -9.48 9.17
CA GLY A 115 5.44 -8.51 9.03
C GLY A 115 4.14 -8.94 9.71
N LEU A 116 3.85 -10.25 9.78
CA LEU A 116 2.72 -10.78 10.56
C LEU A 116 2.90 -10.49 12.06
N PHE A 117 4.09 -10.71 12.60
CA PHE A 117 4.41 -10.40 14.00
C PHE A 117 4.18 -8.93 14.32
N LEU A 118 4.64 -8.01 13.46
CA LEU A 118 4.41 -6.59 13.65
C LEU A 118 2.93 -6.19 13.48
N ALA A 119 2.21 -6.82 12.57
CA ALA A 119 0.76 -6.64 12.42
C ALA A 119 0.00 -7.12 13.66
N TYR A 120 0.49 -8.17 14.33
CA TYR A 120 -0.06 -8.67 15.58
C TYR A 120 0.18 -7.69 16.75
N GLU A 121 1.41 -7.23 16.94
CA GLU A 121 1.76 -6.25 17.97
C GLU A 121 0.96 -4.94 17.80
N THR A 122 0.78 -4.48 16.55
CA THR A 122 -0.01 -3.28 16.26
C THR A 122 -1.52 -3.44 16.48
N ARG A 123 -2.06 -4.67 16.51
CA ARG A 123 -3.48 -4.94 16.75
C ARG A 123 -3.90 -4.67 18.21
N SER A 124 -3.00 -4.92 19.16
CA SER A 124 -3.30 -4.82 20.59
C SER A 124 -3.50 -3.37 21.05
N ILE A 125 -2.96 -2.41 20.30
CA ILE A 125 -2.91 -1.03 20.76
C ILE A 125 -4.10 -0.22 20.23
N LYS A 126 -5.15 -0.15 21.07
CA LYS A 126 -6.33 0.70 20.86
C LYS A 126 -5.98 2.19 21.02
N VAL A 127 -5.32 2.78 20.03
CA VAL A 127 -5.17 4.25 19.99
C VAL A 127 -6.46 4.85 19.42
N LYS A 128 -7.04 5.84 20.12
CA LYS A 128 -8.31 6.52 19.77
C LYS A 128 -8.27 7.23 18.39
N GLN A 129 -7.10 7.34 17.75
CA GLN A 129 -6.93 7.76 16.35
C GLN A 129 -6.90 6.55 15.39
N ILE A 130 -8.10 6.20 14.90
CA ILE A 130 -8.46 5.70 13.55
C ILE A 130 -8.23 4.19 13.24
N ASN A 131 -9.32 3.55 12.79
CA ASN A 131 -9.42 2.23 12.12
C ASN A 131 -8.41 1.95 10.97
N ASP A 132 -7.56 2.89 10.57
CA ASP A 132 -6.66 2.78 9.41
C ASP A 132 -5.56 1.75 9.66
N SER A 133 -4.98 1.73 10.86
CA SER A 133 -4.02 0.70 11.30
C SER A 133 -4.62 -0.72 11.25
N ARG A 134 -5.91 -0.86 11.54
CA ARG A 134 -6.64 -2.13 11.46
C ARG A 134 -6.75 -2.63 10.03
N TYR A 135 -6.98 -1.75 9.04
CA TYR A 135 -7.04 -2.14 7.63
C TYR A 135 -5.67 -2.53 7.08
N VAL A 136 -4.60 -1.83 7.47
CA VAL A 136 -3.24 -2.20 7.08
C VAL A 136 -2.84 -3.55 7.70
N GLY A 137 -3.18 -3.78 8.98
CA GLY A 137 -2.99 -5.09 9.63
C GLY A 137 -3.75 -6.21 8.90
N MET A 138 -5.05 -6.02 8.61
CA MET A 138 -5.86 -6.97 7.84
C MET A 138 -5.30 -7.27 6.44
N SER A 139 -4.70 -6.27 5.79
CA SER A 139 -4.03 -6.44 4.49
C SER A 139 -2.86 -7.41 4.61
N ILE A 140 -2.03 -7.28 5.65
CA ILE A 140 -0.89 -8.19 5.88
C ILE A 140 -1.37 -9.61 6.15
N TYR A 141 -2.42 -9.80 6.96
CA TYR A 141 -2.99 -11.13 7.19
C TYR A 141 -3.44 -11.79 5.88
N ASN A 142 -4.16 -11.06 5.02
CA ASN A 142 -4.62 -11.57 3.73
C ASN A 142 -3.45 -11.96 2.82
N VAL A 143 -2.41 -11.13 2.74
CA VAL A 143 -1.21 -11.42 1.93
C VAL A 143 -0.49 -12.67 2.42
N VAL A 144 -0.32 -12.83 3.74
CA VAL A 144 0.33 -14.00 4.34
C VAL A 144 -0.48 -15.27 4.10
N VAL A 145 -1.80 -15.23 4.32
CA VAL A 145 -2.70 -16.39 4.09
C VAL A 145 -2.70 -16.79 2.62
N LEU A 146 -2.83 -15.82 1.70
CA LEU A 146 -2.79 -16.11 0.26
C LEU A 146 -1.44 -16.68 -0.16
N ALA A 147 -0.31 -16.20 0.38
CA ALA A 147 1.00 -16.74 0.08
C ALA A 147 1.17 -18.19 0.59
N ILE A 148 0.70 -18.49 1.81
CA ILE A 148 0.75 -19.83 2.40
C ILE A 148 -0.13 -20.83 1.63
N ILE A 149 -1.26 -20.41 1.07
CA ILE A 149 -2.13 -21.29 0.27
C ILE A 149 -1.57 -21.45 -1.15
N THR A 150 -1.17 -20.34 -1.78
CA THR A 150 -0.77 -20.32 -3.20
C THR A 150 0.51 -21.11 -3.44
N ALA A 151 1.51 -21.00 -2.56
CA ALA A 151 2.79 -21.68 -2.74
C ALA A 151 2.67 -23.23 -2.84
N PRO A 152 2.05 -23.94 -1.88
CA PRO A 152 1.87 -25.38 -1.97
C PRO A 152 0.90 -25.78 -3.08
N VAL A 153 -0.17 -25.00 -3.33
CA VAL A 153 -1.09 -25.29 -4.46
C VAL A 153 -0.34 -25.28 -5.79
N THR A 154 0.53 -24.29 -6.00
CA THR A 154 1.37 -24.20 -7.21
C THR A 154 2.33 -25.38 -7.33
N MET A 155 2.94 -25.81 -6.22
CA MET A 155 3.87 -26.95 -6.18
C MET A 155 3.16 -28.28 -6.45
N VAL A 156 2.00 -28.51 -5.82
CA VAL A 156 1.21 -29.74 -5.97
C VAL A 156 0.63 -29.84 -7.38
N ILE A 157 0.11 -28.75 -7.94
CA ILE A 157 -0.41 -28.73 -9.30
C ILE A 157 0.70 -29.03 -10.32
N GLY A 158 1.91 -28.49 -10.10
CA GLY A 158 3.09 -28.85 -10.89
C GLY A 158 3.33 -30.36 -10.91
N ASN A 159 3.31 -31.01 -9.73
CA ASN A 159 3.56 -32.44 -9.60
C ASN A 159 2.41 -33.32 -10.12
N PHE A 160 1.16 -32.91 -9.90
CA PHE A 160 -0.02 -33.68 -10.31
C PHE A 160 -0.24 -33.66 -11.83
N LEU A 161 0.08 -32.55 -12.50
CA LEU A 161 0.02 -32.43 -13.95
C LEU A 161 1.16 -33.16 -14.65
N VAL A 162 2.32 -33.29 -14.02
CA VAL A 162 3.45 -34.09 -14.53
C VAL A 162 3.10 -35.58 -14.60
N ASN A 163 2.28 -36.08 -13.67
CA ASN A 163 1.96 -37.51 -13.57
C ASN A 163 0.78 -37.97 -14.46
N ASN A 164 -0.07 -37.08 -14.96
CA ASN A 164 -1.24 -37.46 -15.76
C ASN A 164 -0.98 -37.32 -17.26
N THR A 165 -0.95 -38.46 -17.96
CA THR A 165 -0.58 -38.59 -19.38
C THR A 165 -1.51 -37.90 -20.39
N ILE A 166 -2.73 -37.52 -20.01
CA ILE A 166 -3.79 -37.13 -20.95
C ILE A 166 -3.83 -35.60 -21.24
N PHE A 167 -3.13 -34.76 -20.48
CA PHE A 167 -3.18 -33.28 -20.59
C PHE A 167 -1.80 -32.61 -20.76
N LYS A 168 -0.83 -33.34 -21.30
CA LYS A 168 0.62 -33.09 -21.16
C LYS A 168 1.17 -31.77 -21.70
N TYR A 169 0.51 -31.08 -22.63
CA TYR A 169 1.14 -29.97 -23.38
C TYR A 169 0.53 -28.61 -23.11
N ASN A 170 -0.76 -28.45 -23.44
CA ASN A 170 -1.46 -27.18 -23.31
C ASN A 170 -1.64 -26.79 -21.83
N VAL A 171 -1.93 -27.76 -20.97
CA VAL A 171 -2.15 -27.53 -19.54
C VAL A 171 -0.82 -27.38 -18.80
N LYS A 172 0.22 -28.15 -19.14
CA LYS A 172 1.56 -28.00 -18.53
C LYS A 172 2.16 -26.62 -18.83
N ASN A 173 2.08 -26.15 -20.08
CA ASN A 173 2.51 -24.80 -20.48
C ASN A 173 1.75 -23.69 -19.73
N ILE A 174 0.42 -23.74 -19.74
CA ILE A 174 -0.42 -22.69 -19.14
C ILE A 174 -0.29 -22.69 -17.61
N VAL A 175 -0.30 -23.86 -16.99
CA VAL A 175 -0.36 -23.97 -15.53
C VAL A 175 1.02 -23.85 -14.89
N ILE A 176 2.09 -24.42 -15.45
CA ILE A 176 3.43 -24.26 -14.84
C ILE A 176 4.00 -22.85 -15.11
N ARG A 177 3.71 -22.24 -16.26
CA ARG A 177 4.29 -20.94 -16.65
C ARG A 177 3.45 -19.75 -16.19
N SER A 178 2.12 -19.82 -16.31
CA SER A 178 1.23 -18.69 -16.00
C SER A 178 0.57 -18.77 -14.63
N PHE A 179 0.49 -19.94 -13.98
CA PHE A 179 -0.15 -20.03 -12.67
C PHE A 179 0.72 -19.48 -11.52
N PRO A 180 2.03 -19.80 -11.38
CA PRO A 180 2.85 -19.19 -10.35
C PRO A 180 2.97 -17.68 -10.55
N ALA A 181 3.26 -17.25 -11.78
CA ALA A 181 3.36 -15.84 -12.12
C ALA A 181 2.00 -15.13 -11.96
N GLY A 182 0.91 -15.75 -12.42
CA GLY A 182 -0.45 -15.22 -12.33
C GLY A 182 -0.99 -15.18 -10.90
N CYS A 183 -0.67 -16.16 -10.06
CA CYS A 183 -1.03 -16.14 -8.65
C CYS A 183 -0.15 -15.17 -7.86
N ILE A 184 1.15 -15.03 -8.17
CA ILE A 184 2.01 -13.99 -7.57
C ILE A 184 1.55 -12.59 -8.03
N ILE A 185 1.18 -12.43 -9.30
CA ILE A 185 0.62 -11.18 -9.83
C ILE A 185 -0.74 -10.93 -9.21
N CYS A 186 -1.63 -11.92 -9.09
CA CYS A 186 -2.90 -11.78 -8.38
C CYS A 186 -2.67 -11.43 -6.92
N ILE A 187 -1.72 -12.06 -6.22
CA ILE A 187 -1.37 -11.66 -4.85
C ILE A 187 -0.89 -10.21 -4.85
N CYS A 188 0.00 -9.80 -5.75
CA CYS A 188 0.51 -8.43 -5.84
C CYS A 188 -0.57 -7.40 -6.24
N VAL A 189 -1.49 -7.77 -7.12
CA VAL A 189 -2.59 -6.93 -7.63
C VAL A 189 -3.71 -6.85 -6.60
N ILE A 190 -4.08 -7.96 -5.96
CA ILE A 190 -5.02 -7.99 -4.83
C ILE A 190 -4.42 -7.21 -3.66
N SER A 191 -3.11 -7.36 -3.40
CA SER A 191 -2.40 -6.54 -2.41
C SER A 191 -2.47 -5.06 -2.77
N ARG A 192 -2.13 -4.67 -4.01
CA ARG A 192 -2.19 -3.28 -4.48
C ARG A 192 -3.60 -2.72 -4.49
N TYR A 193 -4.58 -3.48 -4.96
CA TYR A 193 -5.98 -3.09 -5.04
C TYR A 193 -6.59 -2.95 -3.65
N PHE A 194 -6.27 -3.87 -2.74
CA PHE A 194 -6.72 -3.78 -1.36
C PHE A 194 -6.02 -2.64 -0.61
N LEU A 195 -4.74 -2.34 -0.89
CA LEU A 195 -4.05 -1.16 -0.37
C LEU A 195 -4.64 0.15 -0.91
N LEU A 196 -4.90 0.21 -2.22
CA LEU A 196 -5.55 1.36 -2.83
C LEU A 196 -6.96 1.53 -2.29
N PHE A 197 -7.70 0.44 -2.11
CA PHE A 197 -9.01 0.47 -1.50
C PHE A 197 -8.94 0.86 -0.02
N SER A 198 -7.94 0.39 0.75
CA SER A 198 -7.79 0.79 2.15
C SER A 198 -7.39 2.26 2.28
N GLU A 199 -6.50 2.74 1.42
CA GLU A 199 -6.03 4.13 1.37
C GLU A 199 -7.12 5.07 0.85
N TYR A 200 -7.87 4.67 -0.17
CA TYR A 200 -9.03 5.39 -0.68
C TYR A 200 -10.20 5.40 0.32
N ALA A 201 -10.50 4.26 0.94
CA ALA A 201 -11.54 4.16 1.97
C ALA A 201 -11.15 4.92 3.26
N SER A 202 -9.86 4.95 3.61
CA SER A 202 -9.32 5.81 4.69
C SER A 202 -9.54 7.28 4.36
N HIS A 203 -9.14 7.73 3.18
CA HIS A 203 -9.27 9.11 2.74
C HIS A 203 -10.75 9.55 2.62
N PHE A 204 -11.62 8.71 2.05
CA PHE A 204 -13.05 8.99 1.91
C PHE A 204 -13.77 9.07 3.27
N ARG A 205 -13.42 8.17 4.21
CA ARG A 205 -14.04 8.15 5.55
C ARG A 205 -13.53 9.30 6.43
N THR A 206 -12.29 9.74 6.23
CA THR A 206 -11.73 10.92 6.91
C THR A 206 -12.40 12.19 6.41
N LYS A 207 -12.58 12.34 5.09
CA LYS A 207 -13.39 13.43 4.53
C LYS A 207 -14.84 13.39 5.01
N SER A 208 -15.49 12.22 5.04
CA SER A 208 -16.87 12.10 5.55
C SER A 208 -16.99 12.48 7.03
N LYS A 209 -16.04 12.06 7.88
CA LYS A 209 -16.03 12.45 9.30
C LYS A 209 -15.79 13.94 9.49
N ALA A 210 -14.84 14.52 8.77
CA ALA A 210 -14.59 15.96 8.79
C ALA A 210 -15.82 16.75 8.34
N VAL A 211 -16.52 16.29 7.29
CA VAL A 211 -17.77 16.92 6.82
C VAL A 211 -18.88 16.79 7.87
N ILE A 212 -19.06 15.63 8.50
CA ILE A 212 -20.06 15.43 9.56
C ILE A 212 -19.76 16.26 10.82
N GLU A 213 -18.48 16.41 11.18
CA GLU A 213 -18.03 17.23 12.31
C GLU A 213 -18.23 18.73 12.05
N ILE A 214 -17.97 19.18 10.81
CA ILE A 214 -18.25 20.56 10.36
C ILE A 214 -19.76 20.86 10.35
N ILE A 215 -20.60 19.87 9.99
CA ILE A 215 -22.07 20.00 10.01
C ILE A 215 -22.60 20.04 11.45
N ASN A 216 -22.06 19.22 12.34
CA ASN A 216 -22.51 19.11 13.72
C ASN A 216 -21.97 20.23 14.63
N ASN A 217 -20.80 20.80 14.34
CA ASN A 217 -20.22 21.90 15.12
C ASN A 217 -19.59 22.98 14.21
N PRO A 218 -20.38 23.91 13.64
CA PRO A 218 -19.88 24.93 12.71
C PRO A 218 -18.99 26.01 13.38
N SER A 219 -18.86 25.98 14.71
CA SER A 219 -18.14 26.96 15.55
C SER A 219 -16.68 26.58 15.85
N ASP A 220 -16.24 25.33 15.64
CA ASP A 220 -14.89 24.87 16.04
C ASP A 220 -13.85 25.08 14.92
N LYS A 221 -13.73 26.32 14.43
CA LYS A 221 -12.82 26.64 13.33
C LYS A 221 -11.35 26.84 13.74
N LEU A 222 -10.90 26.45 14.94
CA LEU A 222 -9.52 26.75 15.35
C LEU A 222 -8.65 25.58 15.83
N ASP A 223 -9.19 24.44 16.27
CA ASP A 223 -8.31 23.44 16.96
C ASP A 223 -8.16 22.07 16.30
N THR A 224 -8.91 21.71 15.25
CA THR A 224 -8.78 20.38 14.64
C THR A 224 -8.00 20.40 13.33
N LYS A 225 -6.73 20.80 13.41
CA LYS A 225 -5.74 20.52 12.36
C LYS A 225 -4.70 19.56 12.94
N SER A 226 -5.00 18.26 12.94
CA SER A 226 -3.93 17.26 13.07
C SER A 226 -4.18 16.04 12.20
N SER A 227 -3.12 15.71 11.43
CA SER A 227 -2.86 14.43 10.75
C SER A 227 -3.20 14.34 9.27
N THR A 228 -2.65 15.26 8.46
CA THR A 228 -2.16 14.91 7.11
C THR A 228 -0.82 15.59 6.90
N ASP A 229 0.27 14.91 7.27
CA ASP A 229 1.64 15.35 7.01
C ASP A 229 2.09 14.78 5.65
N ILE A 230 1.67 15.44 4.58
CA ILE A 230 2.42 15.47 3.32
C ILE A 230 3.21 16.76 3.40
N GLY A 231 4.54 16.64 3.46
CA GLY A 231 5.47 17.68 3.90
C GLY A 231 5.09 19.09 3.47
N ILE A 232 4.62 19.86 4.43
CA ILE A 232 4.43 21.31 4.30
C ILE A 232 5.79 21.93 4.62
N SER A 233 6.39 22.63 3.65
CA SER A 233 7.64 23.35 3.84
C SER A 233 7.46 24.39 4.97
N LYS A 234 8.51 24.69 5.74
CA LYS A 234 8.44 25.72 6.82
C LYS A 234 7.84 27.05 6.32
N GLU A 235 8.06 27.34 5.05
CA GLU A 235 7.57 28.51 4.30
C GLU A 235 6.03 28.56 4.22
N ASP A 236 5.37 27.41 4.06
CA ASP A 236 3.91 27.32 4.00
C ASP A 236 3.26 27.47 5.40
N GLU A 237 3.96 27.07 6.46
CA GLU A 237 3.51 27.29 7.84
C GLU A 237 3.54 28.78 8.21
N GLU A 238 4.60 29.49 7.79
CA GLU A 238 4.72 30.93 7.96
C GLU A 238 3.67 31.69 7.13
N ARG A 239 3.45 31.28 5.88
CA ARG A 239 2.41 31.86 5.02
C ARG A 239 1.01 31.68 5.61
N TYR A 240 0.74 30.52 6.21
CA TYR A 240 -0.53 30.26 6.87
C TYR A 240 -0.74 31.11 8.12
N LYS A 241 0.30 31.28 8.96
CA LYS A 241 0.22 32.18 10.13
C LYS A 241 0.01 33.63 9.73
N LYS A 242 0.67 34.08 8.66
CA LYS A 242 0.48 35.43 8.12
C LYS A 242 -0.97 35.65 7.66
N LEU A 243 -1.54 34.69 6.94
CA LEU A 243 -2.93 34.77 6.48
C LEU A 243 -3.93 34.78 7.63
N ILE A 244 -3.67 34.07 8.73
CA ILE A 244 -4.52 34.13 9.93
C ILE A 244 -4.49 35.52 10.55
N ASN A 245 -3.29 36.09 10.73
CA ASN A 245 -3.14 37.41 11.32
C ASN A 245 -3.78 38.52 10.45
N GLU A 246 -3.63 38.43 9.13
CA GLU A 246 -4.31 39.34 8.18
C GLU A 246 -5.84 39.21 8.27
N ASN A 247 -6.37 38.00 8.46
CA ASN A 247 -7.80 37.78 8.58
C ASN A 247 -8.37 38.37 9.89
N GLU A 248 -7.65 38.22 11.00
CA GLU A 248 -8.02 38.84 12.28
C GLU A 248 -8.00 40.37 12.21
N GLU A 249 -7.00 40.96 11.53
CA GLU A 249 -6.95 42.41 11.31
C GLU A 249 -8.11 42.90 10.44
N LEU A 250 -8.42 42.18 9.35
CA LEU A 250 -9.54 42.52 8.48
C LEU A 250 -10.88 42.45 9.22
N GLN A 251 -11.07 41.44 10.08
CA GLN A 251 -12.28 41.34 10.91
C GLN A 251 -12.44 42.53 11.88
N LYS A 252 -11.35 42.95 12.53
CA LYS A 252 -11.37 44.16 13.39
C LYS A 252 -11.72 45.41 12.58
N LEU A 253 -11.17 45.52 11.37
CA LEU A 253 -11.44 46.67 10.50
C LEU A 253 -12.91 46.71 10.06
N ILE A 254 -13.48 45.56 9.71
CA ILE A 254 -14.89 45.42 9.33
C ILE A 254 -15.79 45.88 10.48
N SER A 255 -15.54 45.38 11.70
CA SER A 255 -16.32 45.77 12.89
C SER A 255 -16.27 47.29 13.15
N GLN A 256 -15.09 47.91 13.07
CA GLN A 256 -14.98 49.36 13.23
C GLN A 256 -15.74 50.16 12.15
N LYS A 257 -15.79 49.64 10.91
CA LYS A 257 -16.52 50.28 9.81
C LYS A 257 -18.03 50.12 10.00
N GLU A 258 -18.49 48.97 10.46
CA GLU A 258 -19.91 48.73 10.78
C GLU A 258 -20.41 49.67 11.89
N ASP A 259 -19.62 49.89 12.95
CA ASP A 259 -19.96 50.83 14.02
C ASP A 259 -20.09 52.27 13.50
N LYS A 260 -19.16 52.70 12.63
CA LYS A 260 -19.24 54.02 11.99
C LYS A 260 -20.48 54.16 11.12
N ILE A 261 -20.82 53.12 10.35
CA ILE A 261 -22.04 53.10 9.52
C ILE A 261 -23.28 53.19 10.42
N ARG A 262 -23.31 52.48 11.55
CA ARG A 262 -24.42 52.53 12.51
C ARG A 262 -24.61 53.94 13.08
N ILE A 263 -23.54 54.59 13.51
CA ILE A 263 -23.59 55.97 14.04
C ILE A 263 -24.08 56.95 12.97
N LEU A 264 -23.59 56.84 11.74
CA LEU A 264 -24.00 57.71 10.64
C LEU A 264 -25.47 57.50 10.27
N ARG A 265 -25.96 56.25 10.24
CA ARG A 265 -27.38 55.95 10.02
C ARG A 265 -28.27 56.52 11.12
N GLN A 266 -27.82 56.47 12.37
CA GLN A 266 -28.57 57.04 13.49
C GLN A 266 -28.67 58.56 13.35
N ARG A 267 -27.55 59.25 13.06
CA ARG A 267 -27.58 60.70 12.80
C ARG A 267 -28.48 61.08 11.63
N LEU A 268 -28.48 60.30 10.54
CA LEU A 268 -29.38 60.51 9.40
C LEU A 268 -30.85 60.39 9.82
N THR A 269 -31.17 59.38 10.63
CA THR A 269 -32.55 59.16 11.13
C THR A 269 -32.99 60.29 12.06
N ASP A 270 -32.10 60.75 12.95
CA ASP A 270 -32.35 61.87 13.85
C ASP A 270 -32.59 63.17 13.04
N MET A 271 -31.79 63.43 12.00
CA MET A 271 -31.98 64.58 11.10
C MET A 271 -33.28 64.50 10.29
N ASP A 272 -33.64 63.32 9.77
CA ASP A 272 -34.91 63.12 9.06
C ASP A 272 -36.13 63.29 9.97
N SER A 273 -36.02 62.89 11.24
CA SER A 273 -37.07 63.11 12.23
C SER A 273 -37.26 64.60 12.55
N PHE A 274 -36.15 65.35 12.63
CA PHE A 274 -36.16 66.79 12.89
C PHE A 274 -36.74 67.60 11.71
N ASN A 275 -36.43 67.19 10.47
CA ASN A 275 -36.98 67.79 9.25
C ASN A 275 -38.47 67.47 9.03
N LYS A 276 -39.02 66.40 9.61
CA LYS A 276 -40.47 66.11 9.57
C LYS A 276 -41.28 66.87 10.63
N SER A 277 -40.61 67.39 11.66
CA SER A 277 -41.24 68.15 12.76
C SER A 277 -41.22 69.67 12.56
N THR A 278 -40.65 70.15 11.46
CA THR A 278 -40.66 71.56 11.03
C THR A 278 -41.52 71.71 9.80
#